data_AF-A0A5C7KWF2-F1
#
_entry.id   AF-A0A5C7KWF2-F1
#
_cell.length_a   1.000
_cell.length_b   1.000
_cell.length_c   1.000
_cell.angle_alpha   90.00
_cell.angle_beta   90.00
_cell.angle_gamma   90.00
#
_symmetry.space_group_name_H-M   'P 1'
#
loop_
_entity.id
_entity.type
_entity.pdbx_description
1 polymer ?
#
loop_
_entity_poly.entity_id
_entity_poly.type
_entity_poly.pdbx_seq_one_letter_code
_entity_poly.pdbx_strand_id
1 'polypeptide(L)'
;MLQLIILPDRIPTTVDEYIAGAPDIARTKLVELHDCLKQAATDAKEVLKWRQPAFEAEYILYVYAGFKNHISLHPTADVITTLNKELKKYITSNNTLQFSLYERLP
;
A
#
# COMPACT_ATOMS: atom_id res chain seq x y z
N MET A 1 1.68 -18.22 0.76
CA MET A 1 0.73 -17.41 1.57
C MET A 1 1.53 -16.25 2.14
N LEU A 2 1.44 -15.06 1.54
CA LEU A 2 2.15 -13.88 2.07
C LEU A 2 1.51 -13.53 3.42
N GLN A 3 2.26 -13.74 4.51
CA GLN A 3 1.80 -13.41 5.86
C GLN A 3 1.66 -11.89 5.98
N LEU A 4 0.41 -11.41 6.02
CA LEU A 4 0.09 -10.08 6.51
C LEU A 4 0.40 -10.08 8.02
N ILE A 5 1.52 -9.47 8.43
CA ILE A 5 1.98 -9.52 9.83
C ILE A 5 1.32 -8.43 10.68
N ILE A 6 0.71 -7.43 10.03
CA ILE A 6 0.03 -6.35 10.71
C ILE A 6 -1.47 -6.61 10.66
N LEU A 7 -1.94 -7.42 11.60
CA LEU A 7 -3.37 -7.51 11.90
C LEU A 7 -3.58 -6.82 13.24
N PRO A 8 -4.36 -5.73 13.31
CA PRO A 8 -4.77 -5.18 14.59
C PRO A 8 -5.55 -6.23 15.39
N ASP A 9 -5.61 -6.04 16.72
CA ASP A 9 -6.33 -6.90 17.66
C ASP A 9 -7.81 -7.13 17.27
N ARG A 10 -8.35 -6.27 16.40
CA ARG A 10 -9.66 -6.38 15.78
C ARG A 10 -9.56 -6.26 14.25
N ILE A 11 -10.50 -6.87 13.53
CA ILE A 11 -10.60 -6.72 12.08
C ILE A 11 -10.97 -5.26 11.75
N PRO A 12 -10.15 -4.51 10.98
CA PRO A 12 -10.48 -3.14 10.59
C PRO A 12 -11.73 -3.09 9.72
N THR A 13 -12.52 -2.05 9.91
CA THR A 13 -13.70 -1.75 9.07
C THR A 13 -13.49 -0.53 8.18
N THR A 14 -12.46 0.28 8.47
CA THR A 14 -12.06 1.43 7.66
C THR A 14 -10.55 1.44 7.38
N VAL A 15 -10.11 2.25 6.41
CA VAL A 15 -8.69 2.47 6.12
C VAL A 15 -7.97 3.11 7.31
N ASP A 16 -8.58 4.10 7.96
CA ASP A 16 -8.04 4.73 9.17
C ASP A 16 -7.81 3.71 10.29
N GLU A 17 -8.78 2.81 10.53
CA GLU A 17 -8.63 1.74 11.52
C GLU A 17 -7.51 0.76 11.16
N TYR A 18 -7.33 0.47 9.87
CA TYR A 18 -6.23 -0.36 9.39
C TYR A 18 -4.87 0.29 9.67
N ILE A 19 -4.72 1.58 9.33
CA ILE A 19 -3.48 2.34 9.53
C ILE A 19 -3.19 2.51 11.02
N ALA A 20 -4.19 2.88 11.82
CA ALA A 20 -4.05 3.06 13.27
C ALA A 20 -3.65 1.75 13.98
N GLY A 21 -4.12 0.61 13.45
CA GLY A 21 -3.79 -0.72 13.93
C GLY A 21 -2.36 -1.20 13.66
N ALA A 22 -1.57 -0.46 12.87
CA ALA A 22 -0.21 -0.83 12.54
C ALA A 22 0.80 -0.44 13.63
N PRO A 23 1.90 -1.22 13.81
CA PRO A 23 3.06 -0.81 14.61
C PRO A 23 3.59 0.54 14.14
N ASP A 24 4.12 1.35 15.06
CA ASP A 24 4.45 2.77 14.83
C ASP A 24 5.28 3.05 13.56
N ILE A 25 6.31 2.24 13.31
CA ILE A 25 7.17 2.41 12.13
C ILE A 25 6.42 2.11 10.82
N ALA A 26 5.58 1.07 10.82
CA ALA A 26 4.75 0.73 9.66
C ALA A 26 3.61 1.73 9.49
N ARG A 27 2.98 2.18 10.58
CA ARG A 27 1.93 3.20 10.58
C ARG A 27 2.42 4.49 9.93
N THR A 28 3.60 4.97 10.33
CA THR A 28 4.21 6.18 9.76
C THR A 28 4.37 6.06 8.24
N LYS A 29 4.87 4.92 7.77
CA LYS A 29 5.08 4.65 6.33
C LYS A 29 3.76 4.45 5.57
N LEU A 30 2.77 3.83 6.19
CA LEU A 30 1.44 3.66 5.63
C LEU A 30 0.72 5.01 5.47
N VAL A 31 0.84 5.92 6.44
CA VAL A 31 0.31 7.29 6.33
C VAL A 31 0.99 8.03 5.18
N GLU A 32 2.32 8.00 5.11
CA GLU A 32 3.09 8.65 4.04
C GLU A 32 2.66 8.17 2.65
N LEU A 33 2.52 6.85 2.47
CA LEU A 33 2.04 6.28 1.21
C LEU A 33 0.58 6.63 0.95
N HIS A 34 -0.29 6.52 1.95
CA HIS A 34 -1.71 6.86 1.83
C HIS A 34 -1.90 8.30 1.35
N ASP A 35 -1.19 9.26 1.95
CA ASP A 35 -1.34 10.67 1.61
C ASP A 35 -0.86 10.98 0.19
N CYS A 36 0.20 10.30 -0.26
CA CYS A 36 0.67 10.39 -1.64
C CYS A 36 -0.37 9.85 -2.62
N LEU A 37 -0.93 8.67 -2.33
CA LEU A 37 -1.95 8.02 -3.14
C LEU A 37 -3.24 8.86 -3.20
N LYS A 38 -3.71 9.37 -2.06
CA LYS A 38 -4.89 10.24 -1.98
C LYS A 38 -4.76 11.51 -2.82
N GLN A 39 -3.57 12.11 -2.86
CA GLN A 39 -3.28 13.25 -3.73
C GLN A 39 -3.25 12.85 -5.22
N ALA A 40 -2.81 11.64 -5.53
CA ALA A 40 -2.73 11.14 -6.90
C ALA A 40 -4.08 10.69 -7.48
N ALA A 41 -5.04 10.25 -6.66
CA ALA A 41 -6.40 9.94 -7.11
C ALA A 41 -7.47 10.64 -6.26
N THR A 42 -7.60 11.95 -6.47
CA THR A 42 -8.55 12.81 -5.74
C THR A 42 -10.01 12.39 -5.88
N ASP A 43 -10.37 11.72 -6.97
CA ASP A 43 -11.75 11.29 -7.26
C ASP A 43 -12.04 9.84 -6.83
N ALA A 44 -11.04 9.13 -6.29
CA ALA A 44 -11.19 7.75 -5.87
C ALA A 44 -11.72 7.64 -4.43
N LYS A 45 -12.53 6.60 -4.18
CA LYS A 45 -13.03 6.25 -2.86
C LYS A 45 -12.05 5.34 -2.14
N GLU A 46 -11.83 5.62 -0.86
CA GLU A 46 -11.08 4.74 0.03
C GLU A 46 -11.96 3.57 0.49
N VAL A 47 -11.51 2.34 0.23
CA VAL A 47 -12.23 1.10 0.57
C VAL A 47 -11.27 0.06 1.13
N LEU A 48 -11.81 -0.99 1.77
CA LEU A 48 -11.04 -2.18 2.14
C LEU A 48 -11.34 -3.31 1.15
N LYS A 49 -10.32 -3.83 0.46
CA LYS A 49 -10.40 -5.01 -0.41
C LYS A 49 -9.47 -6.08 0.11
N TRP A 50 -9.99 -7.29 0.30
CA TRP A 50 -9.22 -8.40 0.92
C TRP A 50 -8.56 -8.00 2.24
N ARG A 51 -9.21 -7.13 3.02
CA ARG A 51 -8.73 -6.57 4.31
C ARG A 51 -7.50 -5.65 4.18
N GLN A 52 -7.26 -5.09 3.00
CA GLN A 52 -6.19 -4.14 2.72
C GLN A 52 -6.81 -2.83 2.21
N PRO A 53 -6.22 -1.67 2.57
CA PRO A 53 -6.57 -0.39 1.98
C PRO A 53 -6.46 -0.38 0.46
N ALA A 54 -7.46 0.19 -0.19
CA ALA A 54 -7.50 0.33 -1.62
C ALA A 54 -8.20 1.64 -2.00
N PHE A 55 -7.81 2.20 -3.14
CA PHE A 55 -8.52 3.30 -3.78
C PHE A 55 -9.28 2.77 -5.00
N GLU A 56 -10.57 3.08 -5.06
CA GLU A 56 -11.51 2.57 -6.05
C GLU A 56 -12.27 3.72 -6.72
N ALA A 57 -12.25 3.75 -8.05
CA ALA A 57 -13.11 4.61 -8.87
C ALA A 57 -14.13 3.71 -9.61
N GLU A 58 -14.12 3.70 -10.94
CA GLU A 58 -14.84 2.68 -11.72
C GLU A 58 -14.23 1.27 -11.49
N TYR A 59 -12.94 1.21 -11.20
CA TYR A 59 -12.18 0.02 -10.88
C TYR A 59 -11.17 0.30 -9.75
N ILE A 60 -10.58 -0.76 -9.20
CA ILE A 60 -9.51 -0.64 -8.19
C ILE A 60 -8.26 -0.06 -8.87
N LEU A 61 -7.81 1.09 -8.39
CA LEU A 61 -6.63 1.79 -8.93
C LEU A 61 -5.34 1.23 -8.31
N TYR A 62 -5.34 1.06 -6.99
CA TYR A 62 -4.23 0.47 -6.26
C TYR A 62 -4.69 -0.04 -4.89
N VAL A 63 -4.02 -1.10 -4.45
CA VAL A 63 -4.13 -1.67 -3.10
C VAL A 63 -2.78 -1.50 -2.42
N TYR A 64 -2.73 -1.26 -1.11
CA TYR A 64 -1.47 -1.20 -0.38
C TYR A 64 -1.61 -1.87 0.99
N ALA A 65 -0.48 -2.32 1.53
CA ALA A 65 -0.47 -3.09 2.77
C ALA A 65 0.82 -2.97 3.55
N GLY A 66 0.71 -3.11 4.87
CA GLY A 66 1.86 -3.14 5.78
C GLY A 66 2.36 -4.57 6.05
N PHE A 67 3.69 -4.73 6.02
CA PHE A 67 4.40 -5.95 6.39
C PHE A 67 5.46 -5.64 7.47
N LYS A 68 6.10 -6.68 7.99
CA LYS A 68 7.09 -6.56 9.09
C LYS A 68 8.25 -5.61 8.77
N ASN A 69 8.73 -5.62 7.52
CA ASN A 69 9.93 -4.89 7.11
C ASN A 69 9.69 -3.92 5.95
N HIS A 70 8.52 -3.94 5.34
CA HIS A 70 8.18 -3.10 4.19
C HIS A 70 6.69 -2.75 4.18
N ILE A 71 6.31 -1.74 3.39
CA ILE A 71 4.95 -1.61 2.86
C ILE A 71 4.95 -2.05 1.40
N SER A 72 3.83 -2.59 0.92
CA SER A 72 3.64 -2.89 -0.49
C SER A 72 2.63 -1.95 -1.11
N LEU A 73 2.89 -1.58 -2.36
CA LEU A 73 1.92 -0.99 -3.27
C LEU A 73 1.64 -2.02 -4.37
N HIS A 74 0.37 -2.22 -4.68
CA HIS A 74 -0.10 -3.12 -5.73
C HIS A 74 -0.78 -2.30 -6.83
N PRO A 75 -0.01 -1.77 -7.79
CA PRO A 75 -0.55 -1.07 -8.93
C PRO A 75 -1.00 -2.07 -10.02
N THR A 76 -1.54 -1.56 -11.12
CA THR A 76 -1.78 -2.37 -12.32
C THR A 76 -0.45 -2.85 -12.94
N ALA A 77 -0.49 -3.96 -13.67
CA ALA A 77 0.71 -4.52 -14.29
C ALA A 77 1.36 -3.57 -15.34
N ASP A 78 0.54 -2.73 -15.96
CA ASP A 78 1.00 -1.74 -16.92
C ASP A 78 1.90 -0.68 -16.27
N VAL A 79 1.65 -0.33 -15.01
CA VAL A 79 2.51 0.60 -14.25
C VAL A 79 3.89 0.00 -14.04
N ILE A 80 3.96 -1.27 -13.61
CA ILE A 80 5.25 -1.96 -13.42
C ILE A 80 6.02 -2.04 -14.74
N THR A 81 5.32 -2.38 -15.83
CA THR A 81 5.94 -2.50 -17.16
C THR A 81 6.49 -1.17 -17.65
N THR A 82 5.68 -0.11 -17.52
CA THR A 82 6.04 1.25 -17.96
C THR A 82 7.22 1.82 -17.17
N LEU A 83 7.23 1.63 -15.85
CA LEU A 83 8.24 2.20 -14.95
C LEU A 83 9.42 1.26 -14.67
N ASN A 84 9.52 0.13 -15.36
CA ASN A 84 10.51 -0.93 -15.08
C ASN A 84 11.95 -0.41 -14.88
N LYS A 85 12.39 0.57 -15.68
CA LYS A 85 13.74 1.17 -15.54
C LYS A 85 13.92 1.91 -14.21
N GLU A 86 12.91 2.65 -13.77
CA GLU A 86 12.93 3.43 -12.53
C GLU A 86 12.77 2.53 -11.30
N LEU A 87 12.07 1.41 -11.46
CA LEU A 87 11.78 0.45 -10.40
C LEU A 87 12.94 -0.52 -10.11
N LYS A 88 14.03 -0.51 -10.89
CA LYS A 88 15.17 -1.44 -10.73
C LYS A 88 15.80 -1.48 -9.35
N LYS A 89 15.69 -0.39 -8.57
CA LYS A 89 16.22 -0.28 -7.21
C LYS A 89 15.29 -0.84 -6.13
N TYR A 90 14.06 -1.21 -6.49
CA TYR A 90 13.06 -1.71 -5.56
C TYR A 90 12.79 -3.20 -5.75
N ILE A 91 12.31 -3.85 -4.71
CA ILE A 91 11.78 -5.22 -4.82
C ILE A 91 10.42 -5.10 -5.51
N THR A 92 10.29 -5.70 -6.69
CA THR A 92 9.08 -5.63 -7.50
C THR A 92 8.71 -6.99 -8.12
N SER A 93 7.43 -7.17 -8.41
CA SER A 93 6.89 -8.26 -9.24
C SER A 93 5.84 -7.69 -10.21
N ASN A 94 5.12 -8.54 -10.96
CA ASN A 94 4.16 -8.12 -12.00
C ASN A 94 3.11 -7.09 -11.53
N ASN A 95 2.80 -7.01 -10.24
CA ASN A 95 1.79 -6.10 -9.68
C ASN A 95 2.12 -5.70 -8.23
N THR A 96 3.39 -5.71 -7.86
CA THR A 96 3.79 -5.42 -6.47
C THR A 96 5.07 -4.62 -6.49
N LEU A 97 5.09 -3.56 -5.70
CA LEU A 97 6.27 -2.75 -5.39
C LEU A 97 6.42 -2.71 -3.88
N GLN A 98 7.61 -3.04 -3.35
CA GLN A 98 7.87 -2.98 -1.92
C GLN A 98 8.77 -1.80 -1.58
N PHE A 99 8.39 -1.06 -0.54
CA PHE A 99 9.17 0.02 0.03
C PHE A 99 9.63 -0.36 1.44
N SER A 100 10.92 -0.28 1.70
CA SER A 100 11.49 -0.54 3.03
C SER A 100 10.90 0.42 4.06
N LEU A 101 10.59 -0.09 5.27
CA LEU A 101 10.16 0.77 6.38
C LEU A 101 11.27 1.71 6.88
N TYR A 102 12.52 1.40 6.54
CA TYR A 102 13.72 2.09 7.03
C TYR A 102 14.30 3.10 6.04
N GLU A 103 13.66 3.26 4.88
CA GLU A 103 14.07 4.19 3.83
C GLU A 103 12.96 5.22 3.58
N ARG A 104 13.31 6.38 3.02
CA ARG A 104 12.31 7.35 2.57
C ARG A 104 11.54 6.79 1.38
N LEU A 105 10.25 7.12 1.29
CA LEU A 105 9.55 6.87 0.04
C LEU A 105 10.20 7.69 -1.09
N PRO A 106 10.12 7.20 -2.34
CA PRO A 106 10.76 7.83 -3.49
C PRO A 106 10.28 9.26 -3.74
#